data_AF-A0A3D4T7J0-F1
#
_entry.id   AF-A0A3D4T7J0-F1
#
_cell.length_a   1.000
_cell.length_b   1.000
_cell.length_c   1.000
_cell.angle_alpha   90.00
_cell.angle_beta   90.00
_cell.angle_gamma   90.00
#
_symmetry.space_group_name_H-M   'P 1'
#
loop_
_entity.id
_entity.type
_entity.pdbx_description
1 polymer ?
#
loop_
_entity_poly.entity_id
_entity_poly.type
_entity_poly.pdbx_seq_one_letter_code
_entity_poly.pdbx_strand_id
1 'polypeptide(L)' 'MNIKRSAALIMIAVLLLCGLSGCKDGQGFDSDTPSVAIIIKGSESDFWNDVKKGALSAATEFNIDITFEGPDNEED' A
#
# COMPACT_ATOMS: atom_id res chain seq x y z
N MET A 1 -1.12 22.40 -50.65
CA MET A 1 -2.12 21.95 -49.65
C MET A 1 -1.57 20.90 -48.67
N ASN A 2 -0.31 20.47 -48.81
CA ASN A 2 0.26 19.36 -48.02
C ASN A 2 1.00 19.83 -46.76
N ILE A 3 1.63 21.02 -46.79
CA ILE A 3 2.35 21.60 -45.63
C ILE A 3 1.42 21.87 -44.45
N LYS A 4 0.20 22.36 -44.71
CA LYS A 4 -0.82 22.65 -43.69
C LYS A 4 -1.30 21.37 -42.99
N ARG A 5 -1.38 20.27 -43.73
CA ARG A 5 -1.78 18.95 -43.24
C ARG A 5 -0.64 18.29 -42.45
N SER A 6 0.59 18.39 -42.93
CA SER A 6 1.78 17.93 -42.22
C SER A 6 2.00 18.69 -40.90
N ALA A 7 1.81 20.02 -40.88
CA ALA A 7 1.90 20.83 -39.67
C ALA A 7 0.83 20.46 -38.63
N ALA A 8 -0.41 20.20 -39.08
CA ALA A 8 -1.49 19.74 -38.20
C ALA A 8 -1.20 18.36 -37.58
N LEU A 9 -0.62 17.44 -38.35
CA LEU A 9 -0.26 16.10 -37.85
C LEU A 9 0.89 16.15 -36.83
N ILE A 10 1.88 17.03 -37.03
CA ILE A 10 2.99 17.23 -36.09
C ILE A 10 2.49 17.83 -34.77
N MET A 11 1.55 18.79 -34.83
CA MET A 11 0.97 19.41 -33.66
C MET A 11 0.16 18.42 -32.81
N ILE A 12 -0.60 17.53 -33.44
CA ILE A 12 -1.34 16.44 -32.75
C ILE A 12 -0.38 15.45 -32.09
N ALA A 13 0.72 15.10 -32.76
CA ALA A 13 1.72 14.19 -32.21
C ALA A 13 2.40 14.78 -30.95
N VAL A 14 2.70 16.09 -30.95
CA VAL A 14 3.29 16.79 -29.80
C VAL A 14 2.29 16.89 -28.63
N LEU A 15 1.02 17.15 -28.90
CA LEU A 15 -0.04 17.16 -27.88
C LEU A 15 -0.23 15.79 -27.22
N LEU A 16 -0.14 14.71 -27.99
CA LEU A 16 -0.20 13.34 -27.48
C LEU A 16 1.03 12.97 -26.62
N LEU A 17 2.21 13.47 -26.99
CA LEU A 17 3.45 13.25 -26.23
C LEU A 17 3.49 14.05 -24.92
N CYS A 18 2.95 15.27 -24.89
CA CYS A 18 2.87 16.09 -23.68
C CYS A 18 1.80 15.60 -22.69
N GLY A 19 0.75 14.92 -23.17
CA GLY A 19 -0.33 14.37 -22.31
C GLY A 19 0.09 13.19 -21.41
N LEU A 20 1.29 12.63 -21.61
CA LEU A 20 1.83 11.52 -20.80
C LEU A 20 2.76 11.98 -19.67
N SER A 21 3.06 13.28 -19.57
CA SER A 21 3.87 13.84 -18.47
C SER A 21 2.97 14.20 -17.28
N GLY A 22 2.39 13.17 -16.66
CA GLY A 22 1.76 13.29 -15.35
C GLY A 22 2.82 13.49 -14.26
N CYS A 23 2.51 14.34 -13.28
CA CYS A 23 3.38 14.73 -12.17
C CYS A 23 4.23 13.57 -11.63
N LYS A 24 5.55 13.72 -11.68
CA LYS A 24 6.49 12.90 -10.93
C LYS A 24 7.05 13.74 -9.79
N ASP A 25 6.30 13.75 -8.70
CA ASP A 25 6.78 14.02 -7.33
C ASP A 25 5.85 13.28 -6.36
N GLY A 26 5.69 11.98 -6.62
CA GLY A 26 5.41 11.07 -5.52
C GLY A 26 6.75 10.86 -4.84
N GLN A 27 6.99 11.56 -3.72
CA GLN A 27 7.90 11.03 -2.72
C GLN A 27 7.54 9.56 -2.59
N GLY A 28 8.47 8.69 -2.99
CA GLY A 28 8.31 7.26 -2.79
C GLY A 28 8.15 7.09 -1.30
N PHE A 29 6.90 6.92 -0.86
CA PHE A 29 6.66 5.99 0.21
C PHE A 29 7.33 4.73 -0.30
N ASP A 30 8.36 4.27 0.41
CA ASP A 30 8.86 2.93 0.23
C ASP A 30 7.64 2.03 0.04
N SER A 31 7.74 1.10 -0.91
CA SER A 31 6.74 0.08 -1.15
C SER A 31 6.64 -0.90 0.03
N ASP A 32 6.73 -0.38 1.25
CA ASP A 32 6.53 -1.09 2.49
C ASP A 32 5.04 -1.39 2.56
N THR A 33 4.75 -2.68 2.45
CA THR A 33 3.48 -3.27 2.85
C THR A 33 2.99 -2.54 4.11
N PRO A 34 1.75 -2.01 4.13
CA PRO A 34 1.25 -1.32 5.32
C PRO A 34 1.43 -2.22 6.54
N SER A 35 1.92 -1.67 7.65
CA SER A 35 2.26 -2.45 8.85
C SER A 35 1.47 -2.00 10.07
N VAL A 36 0.96 -2.95 10.86
CA VAL A 36 0.21 -2.70 12.09
C VAL A 36 0.81 -3.47 13.27
N ALA A 37 1.10 -2.77 14.36
CA ALA A 37 1.52 -3.39 15.62
C ALA A 37 0.33 -3.62 16.54
N ILE A 38 0.17 -4.87 17.01
CA ILE A 38 -0.87 -5.28 17.93
C ILE A 38 -0.20 -5.66 19.25
N ILE A 39 -0.44 -4.87 20.29
CA ILE A 39 0.08 -5.08 21.65
C ILE A 39 -1.07 -5.56 22.54
N ILE A 40 -0.97 -6.77 23.09
CA ILE A 40 -2.01 -7.42 23.89
C ILE A 40 -1.62 -7.54 25.37
N LYS A 41 -2.59 -7.88 26.23
CA LYS A 41 -2.39 -7.94 27.69
C LYS A 41 -1.71 -9.23 28.18
N GLY A 42 -1.76 -10.35 27.44
CA GLY A 42 -1.10 -11.59 27.84
C GLY A 42 -1.21 -12.67 26.75
N SER A 43 -0.11 -13.32 26.38
CA SER A 43 -0.11 -14.25 25.22
C SER A 43 -0.54 -15.69 25.55
N GLU A 44 -0.64 -16.03 26.84
CA GLU A 44 -0.91 -17.39 27.29
C GLU A 44 -2.39 -17.83 27.25
N SER A 45 -3.35 -16.92 27.10
CA SER A 45 -4.77 -17.29 27.11
C SER A 45 -5.29 -17.78 25.75
N ASP A 46 -6.23 -18.73 25.77
CA ASP A 46 -6.91 -19.21 24.55
C ASP A 46 -7.60 -18.06 23.81
N PHE A 47 -8.11 -17.08 24.56
CA PHE A 47 -8.73 -15.88 24.02
C PHE A 47 -7.76 -15.10 23.11
N TRP A 48 -6.55 -14.81 23.58
CA TRP A 48 -5.58 -14.04 22.80
C TRP A 48 -5.00 -14.84 21.63
N ASN A 49 -4.92 -16.17 21.74
CA ASN A 49 -4.59 -17.04 20.62
C ASN A 49 -5.64 -16.99 19.51
N ASP A 50 -6.92 -16.94 19.85
CA ASP A 50 -8.00 -16.81 18.86
C ASP A 50 -8.03 -15.40 18.23
N VAL A 51 -7.77 -14.35 19.01
CA VAL A 51 -7.59 -12.98 18.48
C VAL A 51 -6.41 -12.92 17.51
N LYS A 52 -5.28 -13.57 17.82
CA LYS A 52 -4.11 -13.64 16.93
C LYS A 52 -4.44 -14.30 15.60
N LYS A 53 -5.18 -15.42 15.61
CA LYS A 53 -5.62 -16.11 14.38
C LYS A 53 -6.50 -15.20 13.52
N GLY A 54 -7.44 -14.47 14.14
CA GLY A 54 -8.28 -13.50 13.44
C GLY A 54 -7.47 -12.36 12.82
N ALA A 55 -6.51 -11.82 13.56
CA ALA A 55 -5.62 -10.76 13.07
C ALA A 55 -4.76 -11.23 11.88
N LEU A 56 -4.18 -12.43 11.94
CA LEU A 56 -3.38 -13.01 10.85
C LEU A 56 -4.22 -13.28 9.60
N SER A 57 -5.48 -13.71 9.77
CA SER A 57 -6.41 -13.89 8.65
C SER A 57 -6.69 -12.55 7.95
N ALA A 58 -6.97 -11.49 8.71
CA ALA A 58 -7.19 -10.15 8.16
C ALA A 58 -5.93 -9.58 7.50
N ALA A 59 -4.75 -9.78 8.11
CA ALA A 59 -3.47 -9.37 7.55
C ALA A 59 -3.24 -9.98 6.15
N THR A 60 -3.57 -11.27 6.01
CA THR A 60 -3.53 -11.97 4.72
C THR A 60 -4.54 -11.38 3.73
N GLU A 61 -5.78 -11.15 4.16
CA GLU A 61 -6.85 -10.60 3.31
C GLU A 61 -6.53 -9.20 2.76
N PHE A 62 -5.97 -8.34 3.60
CA PHE A 62 -5.64 -6.96 3.24
C PHE A 62 -4.22 -6.79 2.71
N ASN A 63 -3.43 -7.86 2.65
CA ASN A 63 -2.02 -7.84 2.25
C ASN A 63 -1.25 -6.76 3.03
N ILE A 64 -1.33 -6.85 4.37
CA ILE A 64 -0.63 -5.98 5.31
C ILE A 64 0.24 -6.83 6.24
N ASP A 65 1.33 -6.25 6.74
CA ASP A 65 2.18 -6.89 7.73
C ASP A 65 1.65 -6.59 9.15
N ILE A 66 1.73 -7.57 10.05
CA ILE A 66 1.33 -7.37 11.44
C ILE A 66 2.38 -7.92 12.42
N THR A 67 2.51 -7.26 13.57
CA THR A 67 3.18 -7.82 14.75
C THR A 67 2.16 -8.05 15.85
N PHE A 68 2.37 -9.09 16.65
CA PHE A 68 1.43 -9.50 17.70
C PHE A 68 2.22 -9.86 18.96
N GLU A 69 2.37 -8.87 19.82
CA GLU A 69 3.26 -8.90 20.98
C GLU A 69 2.49 -8.65 22.27
N GLY A 70 2.98 -9.19 23.37
CA GLY A 70 2.42 -8.99 24.71
C GLY A 70 3.26 -9.70 25.75
N PRO A 71 3.04 -9.44 27.04
CA PRO A 71 3.69 -10.20 28.11
C PRO A 71 3.22 -11.67 28.09
N ASP A 72 3.95 -12.52 28.79
CA ASP A 72 3.62 -13.96 28.86
C ASP A 72 2.21 -14.15 29.45
N ASN A 73 1.91 -13.50 30.58
CA ASN A 73 0.61 -13.59 31.25
C ASN A 73 -0.08 -12.21 31.42
N GLU A 74 -1.35 -12.23 31.84
CA GLU A 74 -2.17 -11.02 32.05
C GLU A 74 -1.97 -10.36 33.42
N GLU A 75 -1.07 -10.87 34.25
CA GLU A 75 -0.82 -10.37 35.60
C GLU A 75 0.21 -9.22 35.59
N ASP A 76 0.11 -8.34 36.58
CA ASP A 76 1.05 -7.22 36.79
C ASP A 76 2.32 -7.67 37.54
#